data_AF-A0A2N2CZ67-F1
#
_entry.id   AF-A0A2N2CZ67-F1
#
_cell.length_a   1.000
_cell.length_b   1.000
_cell.length_c   1.000
_cell.angle_alpha   90.00
_cell.angle_beta   90.00
_cell.angle_gamma   90.00
#
_symmetry.space_group_name_H-M   'P 1'
#
loop_
_entity.id
_entity.type
_entity.pdbx_description
1 polymer ?
#
loop_
_entity_poly.entity_id
_entity_poly.type
_entity_poly.pdbx_seq_one_letter_code
_entity_poly.pdbx_strand_id
1 'polypeptide(L)'
;MKKYNILYDTNAIIYLFEFKENNITNKKIEMQNLYNLANDNYGFVTSVTLYEILYKCLCQNRFNWENCKVEFNKYLIFLNRLFINKKWLINDSIQNIDINQLFTCEEFVVKEMFDKKIQGEVEFLYRIIINIGISVQNCFEDILGRKVQLDYYLAVTKENGTMLRRKLYDVCNRRHVKELTNEEVDKEIDRIIFEYLSFNLKVLASNYSIPQKKIDALEENEKAKFYALLQHVVKPYDENYRKNLIKKIQLLKEKNPNKDDNEIFQIITKELNQKGKNLKYDDISDFIKKFDKDKGMSIDGEQAVFLQLFDSPACKFIQVPESMNGCGAQYVVWLIAKYKKRLKKDILSRIYNELNGFFQWYRNNYEYTYSEGSEKYFKFFLQQFIEKGRKISKNDANDYLIASAAECSQELVIITFDKLMKEFLKQENRYYNEELYSYVEKRIV
;
A
#
# COMPACT_ATOMS: atom_id res chain seq x y z
N MET A 1 -23.82 36.14 4.79
CA MET A 1 -23.06 35.18 3.96
C MET A 1 -23.42 33.77 4.37
N LYS A 2 -23.50 32.83 3.42
CA LYS A 2 -23.61 31.40 3.72
C LYS A 2 -22.36 31.00 4.52
N LYS A 3 -22.54 30.40 5.70
CA LYS A 3 -21.43 29.81 6.45
C LYS A 3 -21.07 28.48 5.83
N TYR A 4 -19.79 28.22 5.66
CA TYR A 4 -19.26 26.95 5.20
C TYR A 4 -18.82 26.10 6.39
N ASN A 5 -18.87 24.78 6.23
CA ASN A 5 -18.13 23.85 7.05
C ASN A 5 -16.79 23.60 6.36
N ILE A 6 -15.68 23.98 6.98
CA ILE A 6 -14.36 23.96 6.35
C ILE A 6 -13.42 23.05 7.14
N LEU A 7 -12.91 22.01 6.48
CA LEU A 7 -11.87 21.15 7.01
C LEU A 7 -10.50 21.70 6.60
N TYR A 8 -9.68 22.05 7.58
CA TYR A 8 -8.33 22.58 7.37
C TYR A 8 -7.29 21.47 7.50
N ASP A 9 -6.49 21.30 6.46
CA ASP A 9 -5.30 20.44 6.48
C ASP A 9 -4.19 21.01 7.39
N THR A 10 -3.24 20.19 7.80
CA THR A 10 -2.13 20.51 8.71
C THR A 10 -1.39 21.77 8.31
N ASN A 11 -1.02 21.91 7.04
CA ASN A 11 -0.30 23.08 6.57
C ASN A 11 -1.11 24.36 6.71
N ALA A 12 -2.43 24.31 6.50
CA ALA A 12 -3.29 25.48 6.66
C ALA A 12 -3.32 25.96 8.11
N ILE A 13 -3.41 25.03 9.07
CA ILE A 13 -3.36 25.35 10.50
C ILE A 13 -2.00 25.90 10.91
N ILE A 14 -0.92 25.28 10.45
CA ILE A 14 0.44 25.76 10.74
C ILE A 14 0.60 27.20 10.23
N TYR A 15 0.21 27.49 8.98
CA TYR A 15 0.35 28.84 8.44
C TYR A 15 -0.51 29.86 9.18
N LEU A 16 -1.74 29.50 9.56
CA LEU A 16 -2.61 30.35 10.36
C LEU A 16 -2.02 30.66 11.75
N PHE A 17 -1.46 29.64 12.41
CA PHE A 17 -0.80 29.80 13.70
C PHE A 17 0.43 30.73 13.60
N GLU A 18 1.32 30.46 12.65
CA GLU A 18 2.54 31.26 12.44
C GLU A 18 2.22 32.70 12.03
N PHE A 19 1.14 32.92 11.29
CA PHE A 19 0.67 34.26 10.94
C PHE A 19 0.15 35.03 12.16
N LYS A 20 -0.59 34.39 13.05
CA LYS A 20 -1.20 35.08 14.20
C LYS A 20 -0.30 35.22 15.41
N GLU A 21 0.50 34.21 15.70
CA GLU A 21 1.38 34.23 16.87
C GLU A 21 2.74 34.85 16.53
N ASN A 22 3.22 34.70 15.28
CA ASN A 22 4.58 35.09 14.89
C ASN A 22 4.65 36.11 13.75
N ASN A 23 3.51 36.60 13.22
CA ASN A 23 3.43 37.51 12.06
C ASN A 23 4.14 37.00 10.79
N ILE A 24 4.27 35.68 10.63
CA ILE A 24 4.91 35.07 9.46
C ILE A 24 3.90 34.93 8.33
N THR A 25 4.26 35.38 7.12
CA THR A 25 3.39 35.30 5.94
C THR A 25 3.86 34.22 4.95
N ASN A 26 2.91 33.63 4.21
CA ASN A 26 3.21 32.72 3.11
C ASN A 26 3.16 33.47 1.75
N LYS A 27 4.14 33.20 0.88
CA LYS A 27 4.26 33.87 -0.42
C LYS A 27 3.15 33.51 -1.41
N LYS A 28 2.48 32.37 -1.22
CA LYS A 28 1.44 31.84 -2.14
C LYS A 28 0.01 32.03 -1.62
N ILE A 29 -0.15 32.47 -0.37
CA ILE A 29 -1.43 32.50 0.32
C ILE A 29 -1.71 33.92 0.82
N GLU A 30 -2.93 34.39 0.60
CA GLU A 30 -3.47 35.59 1.23
C GLU A 30 -3.83 35.28 2.69
N MET A 31 -2.84 35.39 3.58
CA MET A 31 -2.97 34.96 4.98
C MET A 31 -4.11 35.65 5.73
N GLN A 32 -4.38 36.93 5.44
CA GLN A 32 -5.51 37.62 6.05
C GLN A 32 -6.85 37.06 5.57
N ASN A 33 -6.96 36.70 4.29
CA ASN A 33 -8.17 36.09 3.74
C ASN A 33 -8.38 34.69 4.31
N LEU A 34 -7.31 33.88 4.42
CA LEU A 34 -7.38 32.56 5.06
C LEU A 34 -7.80 32.68 6.54
N TYR A 35 -7.29 33.67 7.25
CA TYR A 35 -7.68 33.91 8.64
C TYR A 35 -9.14 34.32 8.77
N ASN A 36 -9.60 35.28 7.96
CA ASN A 36 -11.01 35.68 7.94
C ASN A 36 -11.91 34.49 7.60
N LEU A 37 -11.51 33.66 6.62
CA LEU A 37 -12.23 32.45 6.25
C LEU A 37 -12.37 31.48 7.44
N ALA A 38 -11.30 31.26 8.20
CA ALA A 38 -11.30 30.40 9.38
C ALA A 38 -12.13 30.96 10.54
N ASN A 39 -12.09 32.28 10.75
CA ASN A 39 -12.76 32.95 11.85
C ASN A 39 -14.26 33.17 11.61
N ASP A 40 -14.72 33.22 10.35
CA ASP A 40 -16.11 33.54 10.02
C ASP A 40 -16.97 32.30 9.70
N ASN A 41 -16.34 31.12 9.55
CA ASN A 41 -16.97 29.86 9.16
C ASN A 41 -16.79 28.77 10.22
N TYR A 42 -17.53 27.67 10.09
CA TYR A 42 -17.36 26.51 10.95
C TYR A 42 -16.09 25.77 10.55
N GLY A 43 -15.06 25.84 11.38
CA GLY A 43 -13.77 25.27 11.10
C GLY A 43 -13.58 23.91 11.77
N PHE A 44 -12.97 22.99 11.04
CA PHE A 44 -12.71 21.63 11.48
C PHE A 44 -11.26 21.25 11.20
N VAL A 45 -10.72 20.36 12.02
CA VAL A 45 -9.46 19.65 11.77
C VAL A 45 -9.65 18.17 12.08
N THR A 46 -8.81 17.34 11.47
CA THR A 46 -8.81 15.90 11.77
C THR A 46 -7.86 15.56 12.92
N SER A 47 -8.02 14.37 13.49
CA SER A 47 -7.03 13.78 14.38
C SER A 47 -5.65 13.58 13.73
N VAL A 48 -5.59 13.40 12.40
CA VAL A 48 -4.32 13.41 11.63
C VAL A 48 -3.64 14.77 11.70
N THR A 49 -4.39 15.85 11.54
CA THR A 49 -3.84 17.22 11.62
C THR A 49 -3.24 17.50 12.99
N LEU A 50 -3.96 17.13 14.06
CA LEU A 50 -3.47 17.31 15.42
C LEU A 50 -2.21 16.48 15.71
N TYR A 51 -2.18 15.26 15.21
CA TYR A 51 -1.02 14.40 15.28
C TYR A 51 0.22 15.04 14.64
N GLU A 52 0.08 15.59 13.42
CA GLU A 52 1.22 16.16 12.72
C GLU A 52 1.74 17.43 13.38
N ILE A 53 0.85 18.22 13.98
CA ILE A 53 1.21 19.38 14.80
C ILE A 53 1.97 18.91 16.04
N LEU A 54 1.46 17.91 16.76
CA LEU A 54 2.13 17.34 17.94
C LEU A 54 3.53 16.81 17.60
N TYR A 55 3.64 16.08 16.48
CA TYR A 55 4.92 15.57 16.00
C TYR A 55 5.89 16.71 15.63
N LYS A 56 5.39 17.78 14.99
CA LYS A 56 6.17 18.97 14.71
C LYS A 56 6.69 19.61 16.01
N CYS A 57 5.83 19.79 17.02
CA CYS A 57 6.22 20.31 18.33
C CYS A 57 7.31 19.45 18.98
N LEU A 58 7.16 18.12 18.92
CA LEU A 58 8.13 17.18 19.47
C LEU A 58 9.49 17.30 18.76
N CYS A 59 9.48 17.37 17.43
CA CYS A 59 10.68 17.54 16.62
C CYS A 59 11.41 18.85 16.88
N GLN A 60 10.67 19.96 16.99
CA GLN A 60 11.24 21.29 17.26
C GLN A 60 11.88 21.37 18.66
N ASN A 61 11.32 20.64 19.62
CA ASN A 61 11.79 20.60 21.00
C ASN A 61 12.76 19.45 21.29
N ARG A 62 13.43 18.90 20.26
CA ARG A 62 14.41 17.80 20.40
C ARG A 62 13.89 16.61 21.20
N PHE A 63 12.61 16.26 21.02
CA PHE A 63 11.93 15.18 21.72
C PHE A 63 11.85 15.36 23.25
N ASN A 64 12.00 16.59 23.75
CA ASN A 64 11.68 16.92 25.14
C ASN A 64 10.16 17.03 25.30
N TRP A 65 9.60 16.12 26.09
CA TRP A 65 8.15 16.00 26.28
C TRP A 65 7.52 17.24 26.92
N GLU A 66 8.11 17.76 28.00
CA GLU A 66 7.56 18.92 28.72
C GLU A 66 7.48 20.16 27.84
N ASN A 67 8.54 20.43 27.06
CA ASN A 67 8.53 21.55 26.12
C ASN A 67 7.54 21.33 24.96
N CYS A 68 7.46 20.09 24.46
CA CYS A 68 6.49 19.71 23.43
C CYS A 68 5.05 19.97 23.89
N LYS A 69 4.72 19.56 25.12
CA LYS A 69 3.41 19.77 25.75
C LYS A 69 3.04 21.24 25.81
N VAL A 70 3.97 22.10 26.21
CA VAL A 70 3.73 23.56 26.26
C VAL A 70 3.42 24.11 24.87
N GLU A 71 4.21 23.75 23.85
CA GLU A 71 3.98 24.23 22.47
C GLU A 71 2.68 23.66 21.87
N PHE A 72 2.40 22.38 22.06
CA PHE A 72 1.17 21.77 21.54
C PHE A 72 -0.09 22.40 22.15
N ASN A 73 -0.05 22.70 23.46
CA ASN A 73 -1.15 23.41 24.11
C ASN A 73 -1.42 24.80 23.51
N LYS A 74 -0.39 25.51 23.03
CA LYS A 74 -0.59 26.79 22.32
C LYS A 74 -1.42 26.59 21.05
N TYR A 75 -1.17 25.52 20.29
CA TYR A 75 -1.97 25.19 19.11
C TYR A 75 -3.42 24.86 19.48
N LEU A 76 -3.66 24.07 20.53
CA LEU A 76 -5.03 23.74 20.97
C LEU A 76 -5.81 24.97 21.42
N ILE A 77 -5.16 25.87 22.17
CA ILE A 77 -5.75 27.16 22.58
C ILE A 77 -6.03 28.04 21.36
N PHE A 78 -5.11 28.08 20.39
CA PHE A 78 -5.28 28.80 19.15
C PHE A 78 -6.51 28.30 18.37
N LEU A 79 -6.66 26.98 18.17
CA LEU A 79 -7.82 26.40 17.48
C LEU A 79 -9.15 26.74 18.19
N ASN A 80 -9.18 26.67 19.52
CA ASN A 80 -10.35 27.06 20.33
C ASN A 80 -10.76 28.53 20.20
N ARG A 81 -9.79 29.41 19.90
CA ARG A 81 -10.02 30.84 19.67
C ARG A 81 -10.37 31.14 18.21
N LEU A 82 -9.72 30.44 17.28
CA LEU A 82 -9.84 30.63 15.85
C LEU A 82 -11.23 30.23 15.33
N PHE A 83 -11.74 29.08 15.75
CA PHE A 83 -12.99 28.54 15.22
C PHE A 83 -14.20 28.96 16.05
N ILE A 84 -15.26 29.40 15.37
CA ILE A 84 -16.52 29.80 16.02
C ILE A 84 -17.24 28.61 16.66
N ASN A 85 -17.13 27.41 16.07
CA ASN A 85 -17.68 26.18 16.60
C ASN A 85 -16.79 25.64 17.73
N LYS A 86 -17.42 25.24 18.83
CA LYS A 86 -16.72 24.65 19.99
C LYS A 86 -16.36 23.18 19.81
N LYS A 87 -17.00 22.49 18.86
CA LYS A 87 -16.65 21.14 18.43
C LYS A 87 -16.01 21.24 17.05
N TRP A 88 -14.70 21.28 16.99
CA TRP A 88 -13.91 21.46 15.77
C TRP A 88 -13.08 20.22 15.39
N LEU A 89 -12.98 19.21 16.26
CA LEU A 89 -12.30 17.96 15.95
C LEU A 89 -13.25 17.00 15.24
N ILE A 90 -12.85 16.52 14.07
CA ILE A 90 -13.46 15.36 13.40
C ILE A 90 -12.51 14.18 13.60
N ASN A 91 -13.02 13.13 14.24
CA ASN A 91 -12.27 11.89 14.39
C ASN A 91 -12.18 11.14 13.06
N ASP A 92 -11.00 10.61 12.75
CA ASP A 92 -10.77 9.76 11.58
C ASP A 92 -11.17 8.30 11.85
N SER A 93 -11.04 7.45 10.83
CA SER A 93 -11.41 6.04 10.91
C SER A 93 -10.47 5.18 11.78
N ILE A 94 -9.35 5.72 12.26
CA ILE A 94 -8.32 4.99 13.02
C ILE A 94 -8.44 5.27 14.52
N GLN A 95 -8.91 6.46 14.90
CA GLN A 95 -8.93 6.86 16.32
C GLN A 95 -10.11 7.76 16.67
N ASN A 96 -10.68 7.49 17.84
CA ASN A 96 -11.62 8.39 18.51
C ASN A 96 -10.89 9.11 19.63
N ILE A 97 -10.56 10.38 19.41
CA ILE A 97 -9.89 11.23 20.40
C ILE A 97 -10.94 12.10 21.10
N ASP A 98 -10.93 12.10 22.42
CA ASP A 98 -11.59 13.15 23.20
C ASP A 98 -10.67 14.38 23.27
N ILE A 99 -11.18 15.50 22.78
CA ILE A 99 -10.45 16.77 22.76
C ILE A 99 -10.00 17.21 24.16
N ASN A 100 -10.74 16.85 25.22
CA ASN A 100 -10.39 17.21 26.59
C ASN A 100 -9.15 16.46 27.07
N GLN A 101 -8.95 15.22 26.61
CA GLN A 101 -7.75 14.43 26.90
C GLN A 101 -6.51 15.02 26.22
N LEU A 102 -6.67 15.78 25.14
CA LEU A 102 -5.55 16.47 24.51
C LEU A 102 -5.03 17.62 25.36
N PHE A 103 -5.87 18.30 26.13
CA PHE A 103 -5.42 19.40 27.00
C PHE A 103 -4.66 18.92 28.24
N THR A 104 -4.90 17.69 28.70
CA THR A 104 -4.12 17.12 29.80
C THR A 104 -2.71 16.76 29.37
N CYS A 105 -2.51 16.42 28.09
CA CYS A 105 -1.21 16.08 27.48
C CYS A 105 -0.41 15.15 28.41
N GLU A 106 -0.91 13.94 28.64
CA GLU A 106 -0.17 12.91 29.35
C GLU A 106 0.70 12.13 28.36
N GLU A 107 1.92 11.77 28.76
CA GLU A 107 2.90 11.15 27.85
C GLU A 107 2.39 9.83 27.26
N PHE A 108 1.65 9.04 28.05
CA PHE A 108 1.08 7.77 27.58
C PHE A 108 -0.03 7.97 26.54
N VAL A 109 -0.88 9.00 26.69
CA VAL A 109 -1.92 9.36 25.71
C VAL A 109 -1.26 9.70 24.38
N VAL A 110 -0.14 10.42 24.43
CA VAL A 110 0.62 10.80 23.24
C VAL A 110 1.31 9.61 22.59
N LYS A 111 1.96 8.72 23.36
CA LYS A 111 2.51 7.47 22.82
C LYS A 111 1.43 6.64 22.12
N GLU A 112 0.26 6.53 22.73
CA GLU A 112 -0.88 5.81 22.14
C GLU A 112 -1.35 6.47 20.83
N MET A 113 -1.41 7.80 20.76
CA MET A 113 -1.71 8.52 19.51
C MET A 113 -0.65 8.28 18.44
N PHE A 114 0.64 8.24 18.80
CA PHE A 114 1.73 7.90 17.89
C PHE A 114 1.59 6.49 17.32
N ASP A 115 1.38 5.51 18.19
CA ASP A 115 1.23 4.12 17.78
C ASP A 115 0.01 3.92 16.88
N LYS A 116 -1.15 4.51 17.24
CA LYS A 116 -2.36 4.46 16.40
C LYS A 116 -2.15 5.09 15.03
N LYS A 117 -1.46 6.23 14.97
CA LYS A 117 -1.13 6.87 13.69
C LYS A 117 -0.21 6.01 12.83
N ILE A 118 0.85 5.43 13.43
CA ILE A 118 1.74 4.51 12.74
C ILE A 118 0.95 3.34 12.17
N GLN A 119 0.12 2.69 12.99
CA GLN A 119 -0.73 1.59 12.56
C GLN A 119 -1.67 1.99 11.42
N GLY A 120 -2.27 3.18 11.51
CA GLY A 120 -3.13 3.73 10.47
C GLY A 120 -2.43 3.93 9.13
N GLU A 121 -1.22 4.49 9.14
CA GLU A 121 -0.41 4.64 7.92
C GLU A 121 0.04 3.29 7.37
N VAL A 122 0.49 2.39 8.23
CA VAL A 122 0.90 1.02 7.85
C VAL A 122 -0.25 0.29 7.20
N GLU A 123 -1.44 0.36 7.79
CA GLU A 123 -2.65 -0.29 7.28
C GLU A 123 -3.04 0.28 5.91
N PHE A 124 -2.99 1.61 5.75
CA PHE A 124 -3.23 2.27 4.47
C PHE A 124 -2.24 1.81 3.38
N LEU A 125 -0.93 1.89 3.66
CA LEU A 125 0.12 1.49 2.73
C LEU A 125 0.01 0.00 2.39
N TYR A 126 -0.19 -0.84 3.41
CA TYR A 126 -0.38 -2.28 3.26
C TYR A 126 -1.53 -2.58 2.29
N ARG A 127 -2.68 -1.94 2.49
CA ARG A 127 -3.86 -2.12 1.62
C ARG A 127 -3.58 -1.69 0.18
N ILE A 128 -2.92 -0.57 -0.04
CA ILE A 128 -2.55 -0.14 -1.39
C ILE A 128 -1.66 -1.18 -2.07
N ILE A 129 -0.60 -1.60 -1.39
CA ILE A 129 0.41 -2.48 -1.96
C ILE A 129 -0.16 -3.88 -2.23
N ILE A 130 -0.95 -4.44 -1.31
CA ILE A 130 -1.63 -5.72 -1.50
C ILE A 130 -2.60 -5.67 -2.69
N ASN A 131 -3.40 -4.61 -2.80
CA ASN A 131 -4.36 -4.47 -3.92
C ASN A 131 -3.67 -4.38 -5.28
N ILE A 132 -2.61 -3.59 -5.38
CA ILE A 132 -1.77 -3.52 -6.58
C ILE A 132 -1.20 -4.91 -6.88
N GLY A 133 -0.69 -5.59 -5.87
CA GLY A 133 -0.11 -6.92 -6.02
C GLY A 133 -1.08 -7.97 -6.52
N ILE A 134 -2.26 -8.10 -5.91
CA ILE A 134 -3.31 -9.02 -6.35
C ILE A 134 -3.72 -8.71 -7.79
N SER A 135 -3.91 -7.43 -8.12
CA SER A 135 -4.29 -7.03 -9.49
C SER A 135 -3.23 -7.42 -10.53
N VAL A 136 -1.95 -7.20 -10.22
CA VAL A 136 -0.81 -7.57 -11.07
C VAL A 136 -0.67 -9.09 -11.20
N GLN A 137 -0.92 -9.83 -10.11
CA GLN A 137 -0.89 -11.30 -10.08
C GLN A 137 -2.00 -11.90 -10.94
N ASN A 138 -3.24 -11.46 -10.76
CA ASN A 138 -4.39 -11.92 -11.57
C ASN A 138 -4.15 -11.66 -13.06
N CYS A 139 -3.62 -10.48 -13.41
CA CYS A 139 -3.25 -10.17 -14.79
C CYS A 139 -2.15 -11.11 -15.34
N PHE A 140 -1.17 -11.47 -14.51
CA PHE A 140 -0.10 -12.39 -14.89
C PHE A 140 -0.62 -13.81 -15.15
N GLU A 141 -1.49 -14.33 -14.27
CA GLU A 141 -2.12 -15.64 -14.42
C GLU A 141 -2.91 -15.74 -15.72
N ASP A 142 -3.72 -14.72 -16.03
CA ASP A 142 -4.49 -14.62 -17.27
C ASP A 142 -3.62 -14.69 -18.53
N ILE A 143 -2.45 -14.06 -18.50
CA ILE A 143 -1.53 -13.98 -19.65
C ILE A 143 -0.87 -15.31 -19.91
N LEU A 144 -0.45 -15.99 -18.84
CA LEU A 144 0.20 -17.28 -18.97
C LEU A 144 -0.81 -18.42 -19.09
N GLY A 145 -2.08 -18.19 -18.76
CA GLY A 145 -3.10 -19.24 -18.70
C GLY A 145 -2.78 -20.29 -17.65
N ARG A 146 -1.96 -19.95 -16.65
CA ARG A 146 -1.45 -20.88 -15.64
C ARG A 146 -2.30 -20.75 -14.40
N LYS A 147 -2.88 -21.87 -13.99
CA LYS A 147 -3.57 -21.96 -12.71
C LYS A 147 -2.57 -22.40 -11.66
N VAL A 148 -2.59 -21.72 -10.53
CA VAL A 148 -1.85 -22.10 -9.34
C VAL A 148 -2.73 -22.94 -8.46
N GLN A 149 -2.12 -23.85 -7.71
CA GLN A 149 -2.81 -24.50 -6.63
C GLN A 149 -3.12 -23.49 -5.52
N LEU A 150 -4.40 -23.13 -5.42
CA LEU A 150 -4.88 -22.01 -4.62
C LEU A 150 -4.41 -22.10 -3.16
N ASP A 151 -4.50 -23.27 -2.51
CA ASP A 151 -4.08 -23.44 -1.11
C ASP A 151 -2.60 -23.12 -0.88
N TYR A 152 -1.73 -23.53 -1.80
CA TYR A 152 -0.30 -23.24 -1.70
C TYR A 152 -0.05 -21.75 -1.95
N TYR A 153 -0.69 -21.21 -2.98
CA TYR A 153 -0.56 -19.81 -3.35
C TYR A 153 -1.03 -18.89 -2.22
N LEU A 154 -2.22 -19.11 -1.68
CA LEU A 154 -2.78 -18.38 -0.53
C LEU A 154 -1.87 -18.46 0.70
N ALA A 155 -1.30 -19.64 0.99
CA ALA A 155 -0.38 -19.78 2.11
C ALA A 155 0.88 -18.92 1.94
N VAL A 156 1.45 -18.91 0.73
CA VAL A 156 2.66 -18.13 0.40
C VAL A 156 2.36 -16.63 0.37
N THR A 157 1.26 -16.19 -0.25
CA THR A 157 0.89 -14.77 -0.32
C THR A 157 0.51 -14.21 1.05
N LYS A 158 -0.13 -15.02 1.92
CA LYS A 158 -0.42 -14.64 3.31
C LYS A 158 0.84 -14.39 4.15
N GLU A 159 1.83 -15.28 4.06
CA GLU A 159 3.11 -15.10 4.77
C GLU A 159 3.86 -13.86 4.24
N ASN A 160 3.97 -13.73 2.92
CA ASN A 160 4.61 -12.58 2.29
C ASN A 160 3.89 -11.26 2.64
N GLY A 161 2.56 -11.28 2.74
CA GLY A 161 1.75 -10.16 3.22
C GLY A 161 2.04 -9.79 4.68
N THR A 162 2.17 -10.78 5.57
CA THR A 162 2.54 -10.54 6.97
C THR A 162 3.92 -9.88 7.08
N MET A 163 4.88 -10.37 6.28
CA MET A 163 6.23 -9.80 6.21
C MET A 163 6.24 -8.37 5.66
N LEU A 164 5.50 -8.11 4.58
CA LEU A 164 5.27 -6.77 4.03
C LEU A 164 4.78 -5.81 5.13
N ARG A 165 3.74 -6.21 5.86
CA ARG A 165 3.16 -5.38 6.94
C ARG A 165 4.19 -5.05 8.03
N ARG A 166 5.01 -6.03 8.43
CA ARG A 166 6.08 -5.81 9.41
C ARG A 166 7.15 -4.84 8.89
N LYS A 167 7.58 -4.96 7.64
CA LYS A 167 8.55 -4.04 7.02
C LYS A 167 8.00 -2.61 6.95
N LEU A 168 6.72 -2.45 6.58
CA LEU A 168 6.06 -1.15 6.57
C LEU A 168 6.02 -0.53 7.98
N TYR A 169 5.70 -1.33 8.99
CA TYR A 169 5.70 -0.85 10.38
C TYR A 169 7.08 -0.35 10.81
N ASP A 170 8.14 -1.11 10.51
CA ASP A 170 9.51 -0.70 10.83
C ASP A 170 9.88 0.63 10.17
N VAL A 171 9.66 0.77 8.86
CA VAL A 171 9.95 1.99 8.11
C VAL A 171 9.14 3.19 8.64
N CYS A 172 7.84 3.01 8.88
CA CYS A 172 7.00 4.06 9.44
C CYS A 172 7.48 4.47 10.83
N ASN A 173 7.74 3.51 11.72
CA ASN A 173 8.23 3.78 13.07
C ASN A 173 9.57 4.53 13.05
N ARG A 174 10.54 4.07 12.26
CA ARG A 174 11.87 4.69 12.11
C ARG A 174 11.81 6.14 11.65
N ARG A 175 10.84 6.48 10.80
CA ARG A 175 10.54 7.88 10.45
C ARG A 175 10.11 8.70 11.67
N HIS A 176 9.22 8.17 12.50
CA HIS A 176 8.72 8.90 13.67
C HIS A 176 9.78 9.08 14.75
N VAL A 177 10.71 8.13 14.90
CA VAL A 177 11.88 8.31 15.77
C VAL A 177 13.05 9.04 15.09
N LYS A 178 12.84 9.60 13.88
CA LYS A 178 13.82 10.39 13.10
C LYS A 178 15.09 9.65 12.66
N GLU A 179 15.03 8.33 12.59
CA GLU A 179 16.10 7.53 11.99
C GLU A 179 16.11 7.61 10.46
N LEU A 180 15.00 8.01 9.85
CA LEU A 180 14.86 8.16 8.40
C LEU A 180 14.22 9.51 8.04
N THR A 181 14.73 10.12 6.98
CA THR A 181 14.10 11.24 6.27
C THR A 181 12.90 10.77 5.44
N ASN A 182 12.04 11.70 5.03
CA ASN A 182 10.91 11.35 4.14
C ASN A 182 11.37 10.74 2.81
N GLU A 183 12.48 11.22 2.24
CA GLU A 183 13.01 10.67 0.99
C GLU A 183 13.53 9.23 1.16
N GLU A 184 14.15 8.93 2.30
CA GLU A 184 14.59 7.56 2.62
C GLU A 184 13.40 6.63 2.85
N VAL A 185 12.35 7.11 3.53
CA VAL A 185 11.10 6.37 3.70
C VAL A 185 10.46 6.03 2.36
N ASP A 186 10.37 7.01 1.44
CA ASP A 186 9.82 6.79 0.11
C ASP A 186 10.64 5.74 -0.66
N LYS A 187 11.98 5.74 -0.53
CA LYS A 187 12.86 4.72 -1.13
C LYS A 187 12.64 3.32 -0.53
N GLU A 188 12.53 3.22 0.79
CA GLU A 188 12.30 1.95 1.47
C GLU A 188 10.90 1.37 1.14
N ILE A 189 9.86 2.21 1.08
CA ILE A 189 8.53 1.80 0.63
C ILE A 189 8.59 1.28 -0.82
N ASP A 190 9.29 1.99 -1.71
CA ASP A 190 9.46 1.58 -3.11
C ASP A 190 10.17 0.21 -3.23
N ARG A 191 11.18 -0.01 -2.39
CA ARG A 191 11.88 -1.30 -2.29
C ARG A 191 10.97 -2.41 -1.78
N ILE A 192 10.19 -2.14 -0.73
CA ILE A 192 9.22 -3.08 -0.16
C ILE A 192 8.20 -3.52 -1.22
N ILE A 193 7.69 -2.57 -2.03
CA ILE A 193 6.78 -2.87 -3.15
C ILE A 193 7.45 -3.79 -4.16
N PHE A 194 8.66 -3.46 -4.57
CA PHE A 194 9.44 -4.26 -5.52
C PHE A 194 9.61 -5.71 -5.02
N GLU A 195 10.09 -5.87 -3.79
CA GLU A 195 10.34 -7.17 -3.17
C GLU A 195 9.05 -8.01 -3.07
N TYR A 196 7.95 -7.40 -2.60
CA TYR A 196 6.66 -8.07 -2.47
C TYR A 196 6.14 -8.58 -3.83
N LEU A 197 6.15 -7.72 -4.86
CA LEU A 197 5.66 -8.07 -6.20
C LEU A 197 6.56 -9.10 -6.88
N SER A 198 7.87 -8.86 -6.86
CA SER A 198 8.88 -9.73 -7.49
C SER A 198 8.83 -11.13 -6.90
N PHE A 199 8.69 -11.24 -5.58
CA PHE A 199 8.53 -12.52 -4.90
C PHE A 199 7.28 -13.28 -5.38
N ASN A 200 6.11 -12.65 -5.31
CA ASN A 200 4.86 -13.32 -5.66
C ASN A 200 4.83 -13.72 -7.14
N LEU A 201 5.35 -12.88 -8.03
CA LEU A 201 5.45 -13.18 -9.45
C LEU A 201 6.46 -14.29 -9.74
N LYS A 202 7.58 -14.39 -9.01
CA LYS A 202 8.54 -15.50 -9.15
C LYS A 202 7.94 -16.82 -8.74
N VAL A 203 7.17 -16.83 -7.66
CA VAL A 203 6.38 -17.99 -7.22
C VAL A 203 5.45 -18.40 -8.37
N LEU A 204 4.64 -17.49 -8.91
CA LEU A 204 3.75 -17.79 -10.04
C LEU A 204 4.51 -18.27 -11.30
N ALA A 205 5.60 -17.62 -11.67
CA ALA A 205 6.37 -17.94 -12.87
C ALA A 205 7.06 -19.31 -12.81
N SER A 206 7.43 -19.74 -11.61
CA SER A 206 8.14 -20.99 -11.36
C SER A 206 7.19 -22.16 -11.11
N ASN A 207 5.90 -21.90 -10.85
CA ASN A 207 4.98 -22.95 -10.45
C ASN A 207 4.10 -23.40 -11.61
N TYR A 208 3.95 -24.72 -11.73
CA TYR A 208 3.10 -25.38 -12.71
C TYR A 208 2.18 -26.35 -11.99
N SER A 209 0.87 -26.12 -12.08
CA SER A 209 -0.14 -27.07 -11.61
C SER A 209 -0.67 -27.85 -12.80
N ILE A 210 -0.38 -29.15 -12.82
CA ILE A 210 -0.80 -30.08 -13.87
C ILE A 210 -1.98 -30.90 -13.32
N PRO A 211 -3.19 -30.74 -13.86
CA PRO A 211 -4.35 -31.50 -13.40
C PRO A 211 -4.18 -33.00 -13.64
N GLN A 212 -4.64 -33.82 -12.70
CA GLN A 212 -4.50 -35.28 -12.75
C GLN A 212 -5.13 -35.86 -14.01
N LYS A 213 -6.29 -35.34 -14.47
CA LYS A 213 -6.91 -35.80 -15.71
C LYS A 213 -6.02 -35.65 -16.94
N LYS A 214 -5.14 -34.63 -16.96
CA LYS A 214 -4.19 -34.42 -18.07
C LYS A 214 -3.08 -35.45 -18.04
N ILE A 215 -2.65 -35.87 -16.85
CA ILE A 215 -1.70 -36.98 -16.66
C ILE A 215 -2.37 -38.29 -17.06
N ASP A 216 -3.62 -38.50 -16.67
CA ASP A 216 -4.41 -39.69 -16.99
C ASP A 216 -4.71 -39.82 -18.49
N ALA A 217 -4.70 -38.71 -19.23
CA ALA A 217 -4.86 -38.69 -20.69
C ALA A 217 -3.56 -38.95 -21.48
N LEU A 218 -2.40 -39.02 -20.81
CA LEU A 218 -1.13 -39.37 -21.47
C LEU A 218 -1.12 -40.84 -21.91
N GLU A 219 -0.34 -41.15 -22.95
CA GLU A 219 -0.06 -42.55 -23.32
C GLU A 219 0.72 -43.26 -22.19
N GLU A 220 0.66 -44.59 -22.08
CA GLU A 220 1.30 -45.31 -20.96
C GLU A 220 2.80 -45.05 -20.84
N ASN A 221 3.50 -44.99 -21.97
CA ASN A 221 4.92 -44.65 -22.05
C ASN A 221 5.22 -43.22 -21.56
N GLU A 222 4.35 -42.26 -21.88
CA GLU A 222 4.42 -40.87 -21.44
C GLU A 222 4.11 -40.73 -19.95
N LYS A 223 3.08 -41.45 -19.46
CA LYS A 223 2.76 -41.54 -18.03
C LYS A 223 3.94 -42.06 -17.23
N ALA A 224 4.55 -43.16 -17.67
CA ALA A 224 5.70 -43.75 -17.00
C ALA A 224 6.88 -42.75 -16.93
N LYS A 225 7.16 -42.05 -18.04
CA LYS A 225 8.17 -40.98 -18.08
C LYS A 225 7.82 -39.84 -17.10
N PHE A 226 6.57 -39.39 -17.09
CA PHE A 226 6.13 -38.32 -16.20
C PHE A 226 6.27 -38.72 -14.72
N TYR A 227 5.78 -39.90 -14.33
CA TYR A 227 5.91 -40.40 -12.96
C TYR A 227 7.35 -40.59 -12.50
N ALA A 228 8.26 -41.00 -13.40
CA ALA A 228 9.69 -41.05 -13.09
C ALA A 228 10.25 -39.66 -12.74
N LEU A 229 9.80 -38.60 -13.42
CA LEU A 229 10.19 -37.22 -13.11
C LEU A 229 9.63 -36.76 -11.75
N LEU A 230 8.43 -37.22 -11.36
CA LEU A 230 7.79 -36.86 -10.09
C LEU A 230 8.50 -37.40 -8.85
N GLN A 231 9.31 -38.46 -8.97
CA GLN A 231 10.09 -38.98 -7.84
C GLN A 231 11.10 -37.96 -7.28
N HIS A 232 11.38 -36.89 -8.03
CA HIS A 232 12.31 -35.83 -7.66
C HIS A 232 11.61 -34.52 -7.28
N VAL A 233 10.28 -34.51 -7.22
CA VAL A 233 9.49 -33.30 -6.96
C VAL A 233 9.03 -33.27 -5.52
N VAL A 234 9.25 -32.15 -4.84
CA VAL A 234 8.74 -31.94 -3.49
C VAL A 234 7.21 -31.77 -3.53
N LYS A 235 6.48 -32.61 -2.80
CA LYS A 235 5.03 -32.48 -2.65
C LYS A 235 4.72 -31.26 -1.75
N PRO A 236 4.07 -30.20 -2.26
CA PRO A 236 3.78 -29.01 -1.46
C PRO A 236 2.69 -29.22 -0.41
N TYR A 237 2.06 -30.40 -0.36
CA TYR A 237 1.07 -30.79 0.66
C TYR A 237 1.71 -31.40 1.92
N ASP A 238 3.02 -31.60 1.94
CA ASP A 238 3.70 -32.02 3.16
C ASP A 238 3.67 -30.85 4.16
N GLU A 239 2.85 -30.96 5.21
CA GLU A 239 2.75 -29.95 6.27
C GLU A 239 4.10 -29.67 6.93
N ASN A 240 4.96 -30.69 7.06
CA ASN A 240 6.31 -30.50 7.60
C ASN A 240 7.14 -29.66 6.64
N TYR A 241 6.95 -29.80 5.33
CA TYR A 241 7.64 -28.98 4.33
C TYR A 241 7.19 -27.52 4.39
N ARG A 242 5.89 -27.23 4.44
CA ARG A 242 5.39 -25.83 4.57
C ARG A 242 5.87 -25.17 5.87
N LYS A 243 5.77 -25.88 7.01
CA LYS A 243 6.23 -25.37 8.31
C LYS A 243 7.76 -25.19 8.35
N ASN A 244 8.53 -26.09 7.72
CA ASN A 244 9.99 -25.97 7.64
C ASN A 244 10.44 -24.87 6.68
N LEU A 245 9.73 -24.64 5.58
CA LEU A 245 10.01 -23.54 4.66
C LEU A 245 9.88 -22.19 5.37
N ILE A 246 8.75 -21.97 6.04
CA ILE A 246 8.47 -20.73 6.77
C ILE A 246 9.48 -20.53 7.91
N LYS A 247 9.74 -21.57 8.73
CA LYS A 247 10.77 -21.51 9.76
C LYS A 247 12.17 -21.22 9.20
N LYS A 248 12.55 -21.79 8.07
CA LYS A 248 13.84 -21.53 7.43
C LYS A 248 13.97 -20.12 6.86
N ILE A 249 12.90 -19.59 6.24
CA ILE A 249 12.86 -18.20 5.78
C ILE A 249 13.11 -17.27 6.97
N GLN A 250 12.39 -17.49 8.07
CA GLN A 250 12.54 -16.69 9.29
C GLN A 250 13.94 -16.83 9.88
N LEU A 251 14.45 -18.05 10.08
CA LEU A 251 15.80 -18.32 10.60
C LEU A 251 16.92 -17.72 9.74
N LEU A 252 16.82 -17.82 8.41
CA LEU A 252 17.85 -17.29 7.51
C LEU A 252 17.83 -15.77 7.47
N LYS A 253 16.65 -15.14 7.58
CA LYS A 253 16.52 -13.69 7.74
C LYS A 253 17.05 -13.20 9.08
N GLU A 254 16.74 -13.89 10.16
CA GLU A 254 17.28 -13.57 11.50
C GLU A 254 18.81 -13.69 11.53
N LYS A 255 19.37 -14.71 10.88
CA LYS A 255 20.83 -14.90 10.79
C LYS A 255 21.52 -14.00 9.78
N ASN A 256 20.80 -13.50 8.77
CA ASN A 256 21.36 -12.70 7.69
C ASN A 256 20.44 -11.49 7.40
N PRO A 257 20.28 -10.55 8.33
CA PRO A 257 19.33 -9.44 8.20
C PRO A 257 19.61 -8.54 7.00
N ASN A 258 20.86 -8.52 6.52
CA ASN A 258 21.31 -7.68 5.41
C ASN A 258 21.31 -8.38 4.04
N LYS A 259 21.03 -9.69 3.99
CA LYS A 259 20.99 -10.40 2.69
C LYS A 259 19.70 -10.06 1.95
N ASP A 260 19.85 -9.86 0.64
CA ASP A 260 18.71 -9.63 -0.24
C ASP A 260 17.74 -10.83 -0.19
N ASP A 261 16.45 -10.54 -0.27
CA ASP A 261 15.42 -11.58 -0.21
C ASP A 261 15.58 -12.59 -1.34
N ASN A 262 16.17 -12.21 -2.49
CA ASN A 262 16.49 -13.17 -3.55
C ASN A 262 17.63 -14.12 -3.18
N GLU A 263 18.64 -13.67 -2.45
CA GLU A 263 19.74 -14.55 -2.02
C GLU A 263 19.24 -15.54 -0.98
N ILE A 264 18.45 -15.09 -0.02
CA ILE A 264 17.80 -15.95 0.97
C ILE A 264 16.91 -16.97 0.25
N PHE A 265 16.15 -16.54 -0.74
CA PHE A 265 15.29 -17.42 -1.51
C PHE A 265 16.09 -18.42 -2.36
N GLN A 266 17.19 -18.00 -2.99
CA GLN A 266 18.09 -18.91 -3.72
C GLN A 266 18.72 -19.96 -2.80
N ILE A 267 19.13 -19.56 -1.58
CA ILE A 267 19.68 -20.47 -0.57
C ILE A 267 18.63 -21.50 -0.15
N ILE A 268 17.44 -21.02 0.21
CA ILE A 268 16.32 -21.87 0.60
C ILE A 268 15.95 -22.81 -0.55
N THR A 269 15.84 -22.30 -1.76
CA THR A 269 15.55 -23.09 -2.96
C THR A 269 16.61 -24.16 -3.22
N LYS A 270 17.89 -23.82 -3.12
CA LYS A 270 19.00 -24.78 -3.23
C LYS A 270 18.92 -25.85 -2.15
N GLU A 271 18.60 -25.50 -0.91
CA GLU A 271 18.45 -26.44 0.20
C GLU A 271 17.19 -27.31 0.10
N LEU A 272 16.05 -26.76 -0.36
CA LEU A 272 14.82 -27.52 -0.57
C LEU A 272 14.98 -28.51 -1.73
N ASN A 273 15.81 -28.18 -2.71
CA ASN A 273 16.12 -29.05 -3.84
C ASN A 273 17.28 -30.02 -3.58
N GLN A 274 17.88 -30.05 -2.39
CA GLN A 274 19.00 -30.96 -2.08
C GLN A 274 18.61 -32.44 -1.89
N LYS A 275 17.36 -32.85 -2.21
CA LYS A 275 16.95 -34.27 -2.20
C LYS A 275 16.41 -34.82 -3.52
N GLY A 276 16.44 -34.06 -4.61
CA GLY A 276 16.13 -34.56 -5.95
C GLY A 276 17.04 -33.89 -6.96
N LYS A 277 17.41 -34.56 -8.05
CA LYS A 277 18.00 -33.84 -9.19
C LYS A 277 17.06 -32.66 -9.52
N ASN A 278 17.60 -31.44 -9.59
CA ASN A 278 16.83 -30.24 -9.94
C ASN A 278 16.09 -30.51 -11.25
N LEU A 279 14.77 -30.72 -11.18
CA LEU A 279 13.93 -30.83 -12.36
C LEU A 279 14.03 -29.51 -13.12
N LYS A 280 14.53 -29.56 -14.36
CA LYS A 280 14.64 -28.39 -15.24
C LYS A 280 13.38 -28.26 -16.07
N TYR A 281 13.12 -27.04 -16.54
CA TYR A 281 12.04 -26.80 -17.48
C TYR A 281 12.16 -27.70 -18.72
N ASP A 282 13.37 -27.88 -19.22
CA ASP A 282 13.62 -28.71 -20.42
C ASP A 282 13.18 -30.17 -20.21
N ASP A 283 13.34 -30.71 -18.99
CA ASP A 283 12.96 -32.09 -18.66
C ASP A 283 11.45 -32.35 -18.77
N ILE A 284 10.62 -31.30 -18.63
CA ILE A 284 9.17 -31.41 -18.72
C ILE A 284 8.56 -30.58 -19.86
N SER A 285 9.39 -29.91 -20.67
CA SER A 285 8.94 -28.90 -21.62
C SER A 285 7.93 -29.43 -22.63
N ASP A 286 8.08 -30.69 -23.04
CA ASP A 286 7.17 -31.35 -23.97
C ASP A 286 5.80 -31.64 -23.33
N PHE A 287 5.77 -32.02 -22.06
CA PHE A 287 4.52 -32.16 -21.30
C PHE A 287 3.82 -30.80 -21.13
N ILE A 288 4.57 -29.75 -20.76
CA ILE A 288 4.01 -28.40 -20.61
C ILE A 288 3.42 -27.89 -21.93
N LYS A 289 4.13 -28.05 -23.06
CA LYS A 289 3.60 -27.69 -24.39
C LYS A 289 2.34 -28.47 -24.76
N LYS A 290 2.24 -29.73 -24.34
CA LYS A 290 1.05 -30.58 -24.56
C LYS A 290 -0.13 -30.08 -23.71
N PHE A 291 0.11 -29.69 -22.47
CA PHE A 291 -0.91 -29.23 -21.53
C PHE A 291 -1.36 -27.78 -21.73
N ASP A 292 -0.49 -26.88 -22.20
CA ASP A 292 -0.78 -25.45 -22.39
C ASP A 292 -1.79 -25.15 -23.53
N LYS A 293 -2.15 -26.16 -24.34
CA LYS A 293 -3.14 -26.03 -25.41
C LYS A 293 -4.59 -25.84 -24.89
N ASP A 294 -4.88 -26.27 -23.67
CA ASP A 294 -6.21 -26.16 -23.07
C ASP A 294 -6.29 -24.96 -22.13
N LYS A 295 -6.55 -23.77 -22.69
CA LYS A 295 -6.84 -22.58 -21.89
C LYS A 295 -8.27 -22.65 -21.35
N GLY A 296 -8.46 -22.71 -20.02
CA GLY A 296 -9.73 -22.25 -19.43
C GLY A 296 -10.30 -22.94 -18.18
N MET A 297 -9.96 -24.19 -17.83
CA MET A 297 -10.69 -24.88 -16.75
C MET A 297 -10.14 -24.62 -15.36
N SER A 298 -10.98 -24.23 -14.37
CA SER A 298 -10.56 -24.16 -12.96
C SER A 298 -10.09 -25.53 -12.47
N ILE A 299 -9.06 -25.56 -11.62
CA ILE A 299 -8.60 -26.78 -10.92
C ILE A 299 -9.28 -26.86 -9.54
N ASP A 300 -10.22 -25.97 -9.23
CA ASP A 300 -10.95 -26.01 -7.96
C ASP A 300 -11.67 -27.35 -7.82
N GLY A 301 -11.27 -28.14 -6.83
CA GLY A 301 -11.78 -29.50 -6.57
C GLY A 301 -11.16 -30.62 -7.43
N GLU A 302 -10.20 -30.32 -8.31
CA GLU A 302 -9.48 -31.32 -9.11
C GLU A 302 -8.11 -31.64 -8.49
N GLN A 303 -7.73 -32.92 -8.42
CA GLN A 303 -6.39 -33.30 -8.00
C GLN A 303 -5.36 -32.79 -9.02
N ALA A 304 -4.25 -32.22 -8.55
CA ALA A 304 -3.19 -31.72 -9.41
C ALA A 304 -1.81 -32.04 -8.85
N VAL A 305 -0.89 -32.29 -9.77
CA VAL A 305 0.53 -32.40 -9.49
C VAL A 305 1.17 -31.03 -9.64
N PHE A 306 1.89 -30.62 -8.61
CA PHE A 306 2.57 -29.33 -8.55
C PHE A 306 4.06 -29.51 -8.84
N LEU A 307 4.56 -28.76 -9.82
CA LEU A 307 5.96 -28.72 -10.20
C LEU A 307 6.51 -27.30 -10.02
N GLN A 308 7.68 -27.20 -9.40
CA GLN A 308 8.38 -25.93 -9.26
C GLN A 308 9.66 -25.93 -10.09
N LEU A 309 9.75 -25.02 -11.07
CA LEU A 309 10.80 -24.93 -12.09
C LEU A 309 11.33 -23.50 -12.14
N PHE A 310 12.48 -23.27 -11.52
CA PHE A 310 13.05 -21.92 -11.41
C PHE A 310 13.70 -21.41 -12.70
N ASP A 311 14.04 -22.31 -13.61
CA ASP A 311 14.54 -22.03 -14.96
C ASP A 311 13.41 -21.86 -16.00
N SER A 312 12.16 -21.82 -15.53
CA SER A 312 10.98 -21.54 -16.34
C SER A 312 11.18 -20.32 -17.24
N PRO A 313 10.88 -20.40 -18.55
CA PRO A 313 10.93 -19.25 -19.46
C PRO A 313 10.07 -18.06 -19.01
N ALA A 314 9.04 -18.31 -18.18
CA ALA A 314 8.23 -17.25 -17.58
C ALA A 314 9.02 -16.40 -16.56
N CYS A 315 10.06 -16.93 -15.94
CA CYS A 315 10.93 -16.14 -15.05
C CYS A 315 11.64 -15.00 -15.80
N LYS A 316 11.98 -15.20 -17.08
CA LYS A 316 12.52 -14.13 -17.96
C LYS A 316 11.50 -13.03 -18.22
N PHE A 317 10.21 -13.31 -18.09
CA PHE A 317 9.17 -12.31 -18.24
C PHE A 317 9.16 -11.31 -17.07
N ILE A 318 9.51 -11.74 -15.87
CA ILE A 318 9.45 -10.89 -14.67
C ILE A 318 10.83 -10.39 -14.23
N GLN A 319 11.89 -10.87 -14.88
CA GLN A 319 13.27 -10.44 -14.66
C GLN A 319 13.43 -8.98 -15.10
N VAL A 320 13.82 -8.14 -14.15
CA VAL A 320 14.06 -6.71 -14.35
C VAL A 320 15.51 -6.44 -14.72
N PRO A 321 15.79 -5.32 -15.41
CA PRO A 321 17.12 -4.75 -15.47
C PRO A 321 17.65 -4.43 -14.06
N GLU A 322 18.95 -4.56 -13.84
CA GLU A 322 19.58 -4.27 -12.54
C GLU A 322 19.31 -2.84 -12.06
N SER A 323 19.16 -1.88 -12.99
CA SER A 323 18.84 -0.49 -12.69
C SER A 323 17.45 -0.27 -12.07
N MET A 324 16.56 -1.27 -12.08
CA MET A 324 15.22 -1.21 -11.50
C MET A 324 15.10 -2.03 -10.20
N ASN A 325 16.20 -2.62 -9.71
CA ASN A 325 16.18 -3.36 -8.46
C ASN A 325 15.84 -2.43 -7.29
N GLY A 326 14.75 -2.74 -6.58
CA GLY A 326 14.24 -1.92 -5.49
C GLY A 326 13.40 -0.70 -5.93
N CYS A 327 13.11 -0.53 -7.22
CA CYS A 327 12.27 0.56 -7.73
C CYS A 327 10.83 0.05 -8.01
N GLY A 328 10.02 -0.12 -6.96
CA GLY A 328 8.68 -0.71 -7.03
C GLY A 328 7.70 -0.03 -7.99
N ALA A 329 7.59 1.30 -7.96
CA ALA A 329 6.71 2.06 -8.85
C ALA A 329 7.11 1.86 -10.32
N GLN A 330 8.40 1.98 -10.62
CA GLN A 330 8.92 1.73 -11.97
C GLN A 330 8.71 0.28 -12.40
N TYR A 331 8.85 -0.67 -11.46
CA TYR A 331 8.62 -2.08 -11.74
C TYR A 331 7.16 -2.36 -12.12
N VAL A 332 6.19 -1.75 -11.43
CA VAL A 332 4.77 -1.86 -11.77
C VAL A 332 4.50 -1.28 -13.16
N VAL A 333 4.99 -0.08 -13.46
CA VAL A 333 4.84 0.54 -14.80
C VAL A 333 5.45 -0.36 -15.87
N TRP A 334 6.64 -0.90 -15.63
CA TRP A 334 7.35 -1.79 -16.55
C TRP A 334 6.55 -3.07 -16.82
N LEU A 335 6.02 -3.71 -15.78
CA LEU A 335 5.17 -4.90 -15.90
C LEU A 335 3.95 -4.60 -16.77
N ILE A 336 3.24 -3.52 -16.47
CA ILE A 336 2.04 -3.09 -17.21
C ILE A 336 2.36 -2.83 -18.69
N ALA A 337 3.45 -2.12 -18.99
CA ALA A 337 3.90 -1.89 -20.35
C ALA A 337 4.26 -3.20 -21.09
N LYS A 338 4.92 -4.14 -20.39
CA LYS A 338 5.28 -5.45 -20.94
C LYS A 338 4.05 -6.30 -21.24
N TYR A 339 3.03 -6.23 -20.39
CA TYR A 339 1.76 -6.93 -20.58
C TYR A 339 0.92 -6.34 -21.72
N LYS A 340 0.83 -5.01 -21.83
CA LYS A 340 0.12 -4.31 -22.93
C LYS A 340 0.65 -4.71 -24.31
N LYS A 341 1.93 -5.04 -24.43
CA LYS A 341 2.52 -5.55 -25.69
C LYS A 341 2.07 -6.97 -26.04
N ARG A 342 1.69 -7.80 -25.05
CA ARG A 342 1.32 -9.22 -25.24
C ARG A 342 -0.18 -9.47 -25.33
N LEU A 343 -0.99 -8.69 -24.62
CA LEU A 343 -2.45 -8.73 -24.72
C LEU A 343 -2.94 -7.55 -25.58
N LYS A 344 -3.73 -7.82 -26.62
CA LYS A 344 -4.50 -6.77 -27.31
C LYS A 344 -5.62 -6.16 -26.44
N LYS A 345 -5.75 -6.56 -25.17
CA LYS A 345 -6.78 -6.12 -24.22
C LYS A 345 -6.21 -5.03 -23.33
N ASP A 346 -7.07 -4.09 -22.93
CA ASP A 346 -6.70 -3.03 -22.00
C ASP A 346 -6.46 -3.61 -20.59
N ILE A 347 -5.19 -3.67 -20.19
CA ILE A 347 -4.78 -4.14 -18.86
C ILE A 347 -5.23 -3.16 -17.76
N LEU A 348 -5.36 -1.88 -18.09
CA LEU A 348 -5.76 -0.85 -17.14
C LEU A 348 -7.22 -1.06 -16.73
N SER A 349 -8.14 -1.22 -17.70
CA SER A 349 -9.54 -1.53 -17.40
C SER A 349 -9.70 -2.78 -16.53
N ARG A 350 -8.83 -3.79 -16.72
CA ARG A 350 -8.84 -5.01 -15.90
C ARG A 350 -8.40 -4.74 -14.47
N ILE A 351 -7.29 -4.04 -14.27
CA ILE A 351 -6.81 -3.63 -12.94
C ILE A 351 -7.90 -2.84 -12.21
N TYR A 352 -8.57 -1.90 -12.89
CA TYR A 352 -9.66 -1.13 -12.30
C TYR A 352 -10.90 -1.99 -11.96
N ASN A 353 -11.25 -2.98 -12.78
CA ASN A 353 -12.38 -3.88 -12.51
C ASN A 353 -12.11 -4.80 -11.32
N GLU A 354 -10.92 -5.40 -11.25
CA GLU A 354 -10.51 -6.24 -10.10
C GLU A 354 -10.49 -5.44 -8.81
N LEU A 355 -9.99 -4.20 -8.87
CA LEU A 355 -10.02 -3.27 -7.74
C LEU A 355 -11.45 -2.99 -7.25
N ASN A 356 -12.40 -2.76 -8.17
CA ASN A 356 -13.80 -2.58 -7.80
C ASN A 356 -14.37 -3.84 -7.13
N GLY A 357 -14.04 -5.02 -7.66
CA GLY A 357 -14.40 -6.31 -7.06
C GLY A 357 -13.83 -6.47 -5.65
N PHE A 358 -12.59 -6.06 -5.43
CA PHE A 358 -11.98 -6.03 -4.10
C PHE A 358 -12.74 -5.14 -3.12
N PHE A 359 -13.05 -3.87 -3.49
CA PHE A 359 -13.78 -2.98 -2.59
C PHE A 359 -15.16 -3.51 -2.24
N GLN A 360 -15.86 -4.10 -3.22
CA GLN A 360 -17.15 -4.73 -2.99
C GLN A 360 -17.04 -5.94 -2.05
N TRP A 361 -16.07 -6.83 -2.29
CA TRP A 361 -15.81 -7.96 -1.41
C TRP A 361 -15.46 -7.48 0.01
N TYR A 362 -14.62 -6.45 0.13
CA TYR A 362 -14.20 -5.92 1.43
C TYR A 362 -15.38 -5.36 2.23
N ARG A 363 -16.25 -4.56 1.59
CA ARG A 363 -17.49 -4.05 2.20
C ARG A 363 -18.40 -5.17 2.70
N ASN A 364 -18.43 -6.30 2.01
CA ASN A 364 -19.29 -7.43 2.37
C ASN A 364 -18.72 -8.30 3.50
N ASN A 365 -17.42 -8.21 3.79
CA ASN A 365 -16.72 -9.14 4.69
C ASN A 365 -16.11 -8.48 5.94
N TYR A 366 -16.09 -7.15 6.03
CA TYR A 366 -15.51 -6.42 7.16
C TYR A 366 -16.45 -5.34 7.70
N GLU A 367 -16.50 -5.22 9.03
CA GLU A 367 -17.32 -4.25 9.77
C GLU A 367 -16.89 -2.79 9.50
N TYR A 368 -15.59 -2.56 9.31
CA TYR A 368 -15.04 -1.27 8.89
C TYR A 368 -15.01 -1.22 7.36
N THR A 369 -15.82 -0.36 6.76
CA THR A 369 -15.91 -0.24 5.29
C THR A 369 -15.14 0.98 4.78
N TYR A 370 -14.72 0.92 3.51
CA TYR A 370 -14.17 2.09 2.84
C TYR A 370 -15.29 3.10 2.58
N SER A 371 -14.97 4.34 2.88
CA SER A 371 -15.81 5.48 2.58
C SER A 371 -15.79 5.70 1.04
N GLU A 372 -16.87 6.20 0.44
CA GLU A 372 -16.93 6.42 -1.03
C GLU A 372 -15.80 7.37 -1.50
N GLY A 373 -15.50 8.39 -0.70
CA GLY A 373 -14.45 9.36 -0.90
C GLY A 373 -13.06 8.74 -0.75
N SER A 374 -12.89 7.79 0.16
CA SER A 374 -11.63 7.07 0.33
C SER A 374 -11.37 6.11 -0.85
N GLU A 375 -12.42 5.49 -1.40
CA GLU A 375 -12.31 4.69 -2.65
C GLU A 375 -12.02 5.56 -3.87
N LYS A 376 -12.66 6.73 -4.00
CA LYS A 376 -12.37 7.69 -5.07
C LYS A 376 -10.93 8.17 -5.01
N TYR A 377 -10.44 8.52 -3.81
CA TYR A 377 -9.04 8.88 -3.62
C TYR A 377 -8.09 7.75 -4.00
N PHE A 378 -8.43 6.51 -3.60
CA PHE A 378 -7.64 5.34 -3.96
C PHE A 378 -7.56 5.14 -5.49
N LYS A 379 -8.69 5.28 -6.21
CA LYS A 379 -8.73 5.18 -7.67
C LYS A 379 -7.90 6.27 -8.33
N PHE A 380 -8.04 7.51 -7.88
CA PHE A 380 -7.24 8.64 -8.34
C PHE A 380 -5.74 8.37 -8.13
N PHE A 381 -5.35 7.93 -6.92
CA PHE A 381 -3.96 7.59 -6.61
C PHE A 381 -3.42 6.48 -7.50
N LEU A 382 -4.20 5.41 -7.70
CA LEU A 382 -3.82 4.28 -8.54
C LEU A 382 -3.54 4.74 -9.99
N GLN A 383 -4.35 5.66 -10.51
CA GLN A 383 -4.11 6.26 -11.80
C GLN A 383 -2.75 6.99 -11.85
N GLN A 384 -2.44 7.81 -10.83
CA GLN A 384 -1.14 8.49 -10.77
C GLN A 384 0.04 7.50 -10.66
N PHE A 385 -0.13 6.45 -9.88
CA PHE A 385 0.90 5.43 -9.66
C PHE A 385 1.16 4.61 -10.93
N ILE A 386 0.11 4.12 -11.57
CA ILE A 386 0.20 3.23 -12.74
C ILE A 386 0.52 3.99 -14.02
N GLU A 387 -0.15 5.12 -14.28
CA GLU A 387 -0.04 5.81 -15.57
C GLU A 387 1.15 6.77 -15.58
N LYS A 388 1.48 7.38 -14.43
CA LYS A 388 2.56 8.37 -14.33
C LYS A 388 3.80 7.84 -13.63
N GLY A 389 3.78 6.61 -13.11
CA GLY A 389 4.93 6.01 -12.40
C GLY A 389 5.30 6.76 -11.12
N ARG A 390 4.33 7.45 -10.51
CA ARG A 390 4.54 8.20 -9.27
C ARG A 390 4.86 7.22 -8.13
N LYS A 391 5.81 7.56 -7.26
CA LYS A 391 6.09 6.79 -6.05
C LYS A 391 5.00 6.99 -5.00
N ILE A 392 4.79 5.98 -4.15
CA ILE A 392 3.97 6.14 -2.96
C ILE A 392 4.77 6.97 -1.96
N SER A 393 4.18 8.06 -1.50
CA SER A 393 4.76 8.97 -0.52
C SER A 393 3.98 8.94 0.80
N LYS A 394 4.60 9.40 1.89
CA LYS A 394 3.91 9.59 3.17
C LYS A 394 2.59 10.35 3.02
N ASN A 395 2.60 11.45 2.27
CA ASN A 395 1.48 12.37 2.19
C ASN A 395 0.22 11.66 1.67
N ASP A 396 0.38 10.64 0.82
CA ASP A 396 -0.75 9.88 0.30
C ASP A 396 -1.57 9.21 1.41
N ALA A 397 -0.91 8.79 2.50
CA ALA A 397 -1.59 8.22 3.67
C ALA A 397 -2.35 9.26 4.48
N ASN A 398 -1.83 10.48 4.58
CA ASN A 398 -2.53 11.58 5.25
C ASN A 398 -3.72 12.06 4.42
N ASP A 399 -3.52 12.24 3.12
CA ASP A 399 -4.54 12.70 2.18
C ASP A 399 -5.73 11.73 2.14
N TYR A 400 -5.45 10.42 2.15
CA TYR A 400 -6.48 9.40 2.29
C TYR A 400 -7.31 9.54 3.57
N LEU A 401 -6.66 9.80 4.71
CA LEU A 401 -7.36 9.95 5.98
C LEU A 401 -8.16 11.25 6.07
N ILE A 402 -7.69 12.30 5.42
CA ILE A 402 -8.44 13.55 5.27
C ILE A 402 -9.66 13.31 4.37
N ALA A 403 -9.50 12.60 3.25
CA ALA A 403 -10.60 12.24 2.35
C ALA A 403 -11.66 11.37 3.04
N SER A 404 -11.24 10.41 3.87
CA SER A 404 -12.17 9.56 4.62
C SER A 404 -12.89 10.31 5.74
N ALA A 405 -12.18 11.15 6.51
CA ALA A 405 -12.77 11.93 7.59
C ALA A 405 -13.82 12.95 7.08
N ALA A 406 -13.63 13.47 5.86
CA ALA A 406 -14.60 14.39 5.25
C ALA A 406 -15.96 13.74 4.94
N GLU A 407 -16.06 12.41 4.92
CA GLU A 407 -17.34 11.71 4.77
C GLU A 407 -18.13 11.57 6.07
N CYS A 408 -17.44 11.65 7.20
CA CYS A 408 -18.07 11.58 8.52
C CYS A 408 -18.85 12.85 8.89
N SER A 409 -18.90 13.87 8.02
CA SER A 409 -19.52 15.17 8.29
C SER A 409 -20.25 15.76 7.06
N GLN A 410 -21.30 16.55 7.31
CA GLN A 410 -22.14 17.20 6.30
C GLN A 410 -21.37 18.21 5.44
N GLU A 411 -21.78 18.42 4.17
CA GLU A 411 -21.28 19.42 3.18
C GLU A 411 -20.02 20.20 3.62
N LEU A 412 -18.87 19.51 3.60
CA LEU A 412 -17.57 20.12 3.91
C LEU A 412 -16.92 20.72 2.65
N VAL A 413 -16.08 21.73 2.85
CA VAL A 413 -15.03 22.13 1.92
C VAL A 413 -13.68 21.85 2.57
N ILE A 414 -12.76 21.23 1.85
CA ILE A 414 -11.39 21.01 2.34
C ILE A 414 -10.50 22.14 1.84
N ILE A 415 -9.76 22.77 2.74
CA ILE A 415 -8.70 23.73 2.41
C ILE A 415 -7.36 23.05 2.67
N THR A 416 -6.70 22.67 1.57
CA THR A 416 -5.33 22.14 1.54
C THR A 416 -4.46 22.94 0.58
N PHE A 417 -3.17 22.96 0.88
CA PHE A 417 -2.13 23.52 0.02
C PHE A 417 -1.24 22.43 -0.59
N ASP A 418 -1.56 21.16 -0.37
CA ASP A 418 -0.99 20.06 -1.14
C ASP A 418 -1.57 20.08 -2.56
N LYS A 419 -0.67 20.04 -3.55
CA LYS A 419 -1.06 20.15 -4.96
C LYS A 419 -1.87 18.95 -5.43
N LEU A 420 -1.46 17.75 -5.02
CA LEU A 420 -2.08 16.52 -5.46
C LEU A 420 -3.47 16.37 -4.84
N MET A 421 -3.59 16.62 -3.53
CA MET A 421 -4.89 16.59 -2.87
C MET A 421 -5.82 17.65 -3.46
N LYS A 422 -5.34 18.87 -3.75
CA LYS A 422 -6.15 19.89 -4.43
C LYS A 422 -6.60 19.45 -5.83
N GLU A 423 -5.71 18.82 -6.62
CA GLU A 423 -6.06 18.27 -7.93
C GLU A 423 -7.16 17.22 -7.83
N PHE A 424 -7.07 16.31 -6.86
CA PHE A 424 -8.09 15.30 -6.58
C PHE A 424 -9.46 15.94 -6.25
N LEU A 425 -9.49 16.86 -5.29
CA LEU A 425 -10.73 17.52 -4.87
C LEU A 425 -11.41 18.27 -6.03
N LYS A 426 -10.61 18.93 -6.87
CA LYS A 426 -11.09 19.62 -8.06
C LYS A 426 -11.63 18.65 -9.11
N GLN A 427 -10.97 17.53 -9.35
CA GLN A 427 -11.40 16.52 -10.34
C GLN A 427 -12.70 15.84 -9.93
N GLU A 428 -12.84 15.48 -8.65
CA GLU A 428 -14.06 14.84 -8.13
C GLU A 428 -15.22 15.83 -7.96
N ASN A 429 -14.94 17.14 -8.06
CA ASN A 429 -15.88 18.22 -7.74
C ASN A 429 -16.58 17.99 -6.38
N ARG A 430 -15.81 17.47 -5.41
CA ARG A 430 -16.29 17.06 -4.09
C ARG A 430 -15.38 17.66 -3.04
N TYR A 431 -15.98 18.25 -2.01
CA TYR A 431 -15.28 19.03 -0.98
C TYR A 431 -14.43 20.19 -1.52
N TYR A 432 -14.70 20.62 -2.76
CA TYR A 432 -13.96 21.66 -3.45
C TYR A 432 -14.84 22.89 -3.70
N ASN A 433 -14.29 24.08 -3.50
CA ASN A 433 -14.96 25.33 -3.82
C ASN A 433 -13.96 26.31 -4.46
N GLU A 434 -14.08 26.53 -5.77
CA GLU A 434 -13.17 27.38 -6.55
C GLU A 434 -13.17 28.83 -6.05
N GLU A 435 -14.31 29.36 -5.59
CA GLU A 435 -14.39 30.73 -5.05
C GLU A 435 -13.57 30.87 -3.77
N LEU A 436 -13.67 29.90 -2.85
CA LEU A 436 -12.89 29.90 -1.62
C LEU A 436 -11.40 29.76 -1.89
N TYR A 437 -11.01 28.89 -2.83
CA TYR A 437 -9.61 28.78 -3.24
C TYR A 437 -9.08 30.07 -3.88
N SER A 438 -9.86 30.69 -4.77
CA SER A 438 -9.51 31.97 -5.39
C SER A 438 -9.41 33.12 -4.38
N TYR A 439 -10.16 33.04 -3.27
CA TYR A 439 -10.13 34.04 -2.20
C TYR A 439 -8.87 33.93 -1.34
N VAL A 440 -8.35 32.72 -1.10
CA VAL A 440 -7.18 32.50 -0.23
C VAL A 440 -5.85 32.40 -0.98
N GLU A 441 -5.85 32.17 -2.28
CA GLU A 441 -4.63 32.07 -3.08
C GLU A 441 -4.20 33.42 -3.67
N LYS A 442 -2.91 33.72 -3.57
CA LYS A 442 -2.33 34.88 -4.23
C LYS A 442 -2.36 34.67 -5.73
N ARG A 443 -2.92 35.63 -6.48
CA ARG A 443 -2.75 35.67 -7.93
C ARG A 443 -1.26 35.93 -8.22
N ILE A 444 -0.57 34.92 -8.71
CA ILE A 444 0.77 35.10 -9.26
C ILE A 444 0.57 35.76 -10.62
N VAL A 445 0.79 37.08 -10.68
CA VAL A 445 0.84 37.86 -11.93
C VAL A 445 2.24 37.73 -12.53
#